data_AF-E0RSF6-F1
#
_entry.id   AF-E0RSF6-F1
#
_cell.length_a   1.000
_cell.length_b   1.000
_cell.length_c   1.000
_cell.angle_alpha   90.00
_cell.angle_beta   90.00
_cell.angle_gamma   90.00
#
_symmetry.space_group_name_H-M   'P 1'
#
loop_
_entity.id
_entity.type
_entity.pdbx_description
1 polymer ?
#
loop_
_entity_poly.entity_id
_entity_poly.type
_entity_poly.pdbx_seq_one_letter_code
_entity_poly.pdbx_strand_id
1 'polypeptide(L)'
;MPWRFILTIVLLILVLVFVGLNLDNRTTISFGVYTLEDVRVAFALSFAFFLGVVVTIPFTLLRRGRKEKKGSSGDDSRKETSGEVPEKR
;
A
#
# COMPACT_ATOMS: atom_id res chain seq x y z
N MET A 1 12.39 8.76 -3.11
CA MET A 1 13.13 8.16 -4.24
C MET A 1 12.74 6.69 -4.36
N PRO A 2 11.96 6.31 -5.39
CA PRO A 2 11.34 4.98 -5.54
C PRO A 2 12.31 3.78 -5.55
N TRP A 3 13.62 4.03 -5.60
CA TRP A 3 14.69 3.04 -5.60
C TRP A 3 14.61 2.03 -4.44
N ARG A 4 14.27 2.49 -3.24
CA ARG A 4 14.11 1.61 -2.06
C ARG A 4 13.01 0.57 -2.27
N PHE A 5 11.90 0.95 -2.92
CA PHE A 5 10.79 0.03 -3.21
C PHE A 5 11.17 -1.01 -4.25
N ILE A 6 11.87 -0.59 -5.30
CA ILE A 6 12.32 -1.48 -6.37
C ILE A 6 13.28 -2.53 -5.79
N LEU A 7 14.23 -2.12 -4.94
CA LEU A 7 15.17 -3.03 -4.28
C LEU A 7 14.44 -4.01 -3.37
N THR A 8 13.45 -3.56 -2.59
CA THR A 8 12.62 -4.45 -1.76
C THR A 8 11.86 -5.48 -2.59
N ILE A 9 11.28 -5.08 -3.73
CA ILE A 9 10.55 -6.01 -4.62
C ILE A 9 11.51 -7.05 -5.21
N VAL A 10 12.68 -6.63 -5.68
CA VAL A 10 13.69 -7.54 -6.24
C VAL A 10 14.18 -8.52 -5.17
N LEU A 11 14.46 -8.04 -3.96
CA LEU A 11 14.87 -8.89 -2.83
C LEU A 11 13.77 -9.88 -2.45
N LEU A 12 12.51 -9.44 -2.43
CA LEU A 12 11.37 -10.29 -2.15
C LEU A 12 11.26 -11.43 -3.17
N ILE A 13 11.39 -11.13 -4.47
CA ILE A 13 11.37 -12.13 -5.54
C ILE A 13 12.55 -13.11 -5.37
N LEU A 14 13.75 -12.63 -5.04
CA LEU A 14 14.92 -13.48 -4.85
C LEU A 14 14.72 -14.47 -3.70
N VAL A 15 14.23 -14.00 -2.56
CA VAL A 15 13.89 -14.84 -1.40
C VAL A 15 12.82 -15.85 -1.79
N LEU A 16 11.81 -15.43 -2.54
CA LEU A 16 10.70 -16.28 -2.95
C LEU A 16 11.12 -17.40 -3.90
N VAL A 17 12.01 -17.10 -4.86
CA VAL A 17 12.63 -18.09 -5.73
C VAL A 17 13.51 -19.03 -4.93
N PHE A 18 14.32 -18.52 -4.00
CA PHE A 18 15.18 -19.35 -3.15
C PHE A 18 14.36 -20.31 -2.28
N VAL A 19 13.31 -19.82 -1.64
CA VAL A 19 12.35 -20.58 -0.83
C VAL A 19 11.62 -21.59 -1.72
N GLY A 20 11.15 -21.22 -2.90
CA GLY A 20 10.47 -22.14 -3.82
C GLY A 20 11.37 -23.20 -4.45
N LEU A 21 12.66 -22.91 -4.62
CA LEU A 21 13.63 -23.87 -5.11
C LEU A 21 14.13 -24.82 -4.01
N ASN A 22 14.21 -24.35 -2.76
CA ASN A 22 14.70 -25.13 -1.61
C ASN A 22 13.61 -25.84 -0.79
N LEU A 23 12.36 -25.38 -0.78
CA LEU A 23 11.30 -26.12 -0.09
C LEU A 23 10.84 -27.28 -0.94
N ASP A 24 10.96 -28.49 -0.37
CA ASP A 24 10.49 -29.69 -1.04
C ASP A 24 8.98 -29.94 -0.86
N ASN A 25 8.28 -29.04 -0.18
CA ASN A 25 6.86 -29.20 0.11
C ASN A 25 6.00 -29.04 -1.17
N ARG A 26 5.47 -30.17 -1.65
CA ARG A 26 4.54 -30.25 -2.78
C ARG A 26 3.10 -30.22 -2.29
N THR A 27 2.21 -29.59 -3.06
CA THR A 27 0.77 -29.59 -2.82
C THR A 27 0.03 -29.80 -4.13
N THR A 28 -1.11 -30.47 -4.03
CA THR A 28 -2.09 -30.54 -5.12
C THR A 28 -3.06 -29.38 -4.98
N ILE A 29 -3.28 -28.62 -6.06
CA ILE A 29 -4.21 -27.51 -6.11
C ILE A 29 -5.37 -27.90 -7.01
N SER A 30 -6.58 -27.99 -6.45
CA SER A 30 -7.79 -28.25 -7.23
C SER A 30 -8.54 -26.94 -7.48
N PHE A 31 -8.76 -26.62 -8.76
CA PHE A 31 -9.62 -25.51 -9.20
C PHE A 31 -11.06 -25.96 -9.46
N GLY A 32 -11.46 -27.14 -8.94
CA GLY A 32 -12.78 -27.72 -9.13
C GLY A 32 -12.99 -28.42 -10.49
N VAL A 33 -12.36 -27.93 -11.56
CA VAL A 33 -12.44 -28.53 -12.92
C VAL A 33 -11.09 -29.08 -13.39
N TYR A 34 -9.99 -28.53 -12.86
CA TYR A 34 -8.62 -28.94 -13.15
C TYR A 34 -7.82 -29.05 -11.87
N THR A 35 -7.01 -30.10 -11.75
CA THR A 35 -6.06 -30.32 -10.67
C THR A 35 -4.65 -30.09 -11.16
N LEU A 36 -3.91 -29.24 -10.46
CA LEU A 36 -2.47 -29.12 -10.62
C LEU A 36 -1.80 -29.95 -9.53
N GLU A 37 -1.23 -31.07 -9.92
CA GLU A 37 -0.46 -31.95 -9.05
C GLU A 37 1.00 -31.49 -8.96
N ASP A 38 1.66 -31.81 -7.84
CA ASP A 38 3.07 -31.53 -7.59
C ASP A 38 3.52 -30.07 -7.72
N VAL A 39 2.63 -29.12 -7.41
CA VAL A 39 3.01 -27.71 -7.34
C VAL A 39 3.72 -27.45 -6.02
N ARG A 40 4.88 -26.80 -6.06
CA ARG A 40 5.55 -26.37 -4.83
C ARG A 40 4.71 -25.28 -4.15
N VAL A 41 4.41 -25.47 -2.86
CA VAL A 41 3.54 -24.56 -2.08
C VAL A 41 4.02 -23.11 -2.15
N ALA A 42 5.34 -22.91 -2.16
CA ALA A 42 5.95 -21.60 -2.30
C ALA A 42 5.47 -20.86 -3.57
N PHE A 43 5.47 -21.51 -4.73
CA PHE A 43 5.03 -20.87 -5.99
C PHE A 43 3.54 -20.54 -5.96
N ALA A 44 2.71 -21.41 -5.36
CA ALA A 44 1.27 -21.18 -5.23
C ALA A 44 0.97 -19.92 -4.39
N LEU A 45 1.60 -19.81 -3.22
CA LEU A 45 1.45 -18.65 -2.32
C LEU A 45 2.01 -17.37 -2.94
N SER A 46 3.13 -17.48 -3.66
CA SER A 46 3.73 -16.36 -4.41
C SER A 46 2.75 -15.78 -5.41
N PHE A 47 2.16 -16.65 -6.23
CA PHE A 47 1.24 -16.26 -7.28
C PHE A 47 -0.05 -15.66 -6.69
N ALA A 48 -0.58 -16.26 -5.62
CA ALA A 48 -1.73 -15.73 -4.89
C ALA A 48 -1.45 -14.33 -4.31
N PHE A 49 -0.27 -14.12 -3.71
CA PHE A 49 0.14 -12.81 -3.21
C PHE A 49 0.26 -11.78 -4.34
N PHE A 50 0.93 -12.11 -5.44
CA PHE A 50 1.06 -11.24 -6.60
C PHE A 50 -0.32 -10.85 -7.19
N LEU A 51 -1.21 -11.82 -7.37
CA LEU A 51 -2.58 -11.56 -7.80
C LEU A 51 -3.32 -10.62 -6.84
N GLY A 52 -3.19 -10.86 -5.52
CA GLY A 52 -3.78 -9.99 -4.51
C GLY A 52 -3.26 -8.55 -4.59
N VAL A 53 -1.95 -8.36 -4.81
CA VAL A 53 -1.37 -7.03 -5.04
C VAL A 53 -1.94 -6.41 -6.32
N VAL A 54 -2.00 -7.15 -7.43
CA VAL A 54 -2.55 -6.65 -8.70
C VAL A 54 -4.01 -6.23 -8.55
N VAL A 55 -4.83 -7.01 -7.84
CA VAL A 55 -6.25 -6.71 -7.59
C VAL A 55 -6.42 -5.51 -6.66
N THR A 56 -5.52 -5.32 -5.70
CA THR A 56 -5.61 -4.18 -4.76
C THR A 56 -5.16 -2.86 -5.38
N ILE A 57 -4.29 -2.85 -6.40
CA ILE A 57 -3.84 -1.63 -7.10
C ILE A 57 -5.02 -0.77 -7.61
N PRO A 58 -5.98 -1.26 -8.41
CA PRO A 58 -7.11 -0.44 -8.84
C PRO A 58 -7.93 0.04 -7.65
N PHE A 59 -8.19 -0.81 -6.65
CA PHE A 59 -8.95 -0.41 -5.46
C PHE A 59 -8.28 0.69 -4.64
N THR A 60 -6.95 0.64 -4.48
CA THR A 60 -6.20 1.61 -3.69
C THR A 60 -5.99 2.92 -4.46
N LEU A 61 -5.75 2.85 -5.77
CA LEU A 61 -5.52 4.04 -6.60
C LEU A 61 -6.84 4.76 -6.95
N LEU A 62 -7.94 4.04 -7.19
CA LEU A 62 -9.24 4.65 -7.48
C LEU A 62 -9.83 5.39 -6.26
N ARG A 63 -9.50 4.97 -5.03
CA ARG A 63 -10.02 5.58 -3.80
C ARG A 63 -9.35 6.91 -3.43
N ARG A 64 -8.27 7.30 -4.11
CA ARG A 64 -7.50 8.54 -3.83
C ARG A 64 -8.13 9.82 -4.40
N GLY A 65 -9.35 9.73 -4.93
CA GLY A 65 -10.11 10.87 -5.48
C GLY A 65 -10.88 11.72 -4.46
N ARG A 66 -11.03 11.30 -3.19
CA ARG A 66 -11.73 12.10 -2.17
C ARG A 66 -10.74 12.93 -1.36
N LYS A 67 -10.10 13.92 -2.00
CA LYS A 67 -9.51 15.04 -1.26
C LYS A 67 -10.66 15.86 -0.67
N GLU A 68 -10.74 15.88 0.65
CA GLU A 68 -11.50 16.88 1.41
C GLU A 68 -11.20 18.28 0.86
N LYS A 69 -12.20 18.90 0.24
CA LYS A 69 -12.28 20.36 0.15
C LYS A 69 -13.22 20.84 1.25
N LYS A 70 -12.63 21.24 2.37
CA LYS A 70 -13.10 22.33 3.25
C LYS A 70 -11.87 22.69 4.08
N GLY A 71 -11.08 23.66 3.63
CA GLY A 71 -11.51 25.05 3.62
C GLY A 71 -10.94 25.66 4.89
N SER A 72 -9.67 26.06 4.81
CA SER A 72 -9.05 27.02 5.69
C SER A 72 -9.86 28.32 5.58
N SER A 73 -10.98 28.42 6.29
CA SER A 73 -11.57 29.71 6.60
C SER A 73 -10.69 30.31 7.67
N GLY A 74 -9.94 31.34 7.27
CA GLY A 74 -9.17 32.17 8.18
C GLY A 74 -10.09 32.65 9.31
N ASP A 75 -9.68 32.33 10.53
CA ASP A 75 -10.14 32.94 11.75
C ASP A 75 -9.56 34.36 11.80
N ASP A 76 -10.18 35.28 11.07
CA ASP A 76 -9.90 36.72 11.12
C ASP A 76 -11.14 37.47 11.62
N SER A 77 -11.63 37.03 12.78
CA SER A 77 -12.63 37.76 13.56
C SER A 77 -12.29 37.68 15.04
N ARG A 78 -11.15 38.29 15.38
CA ARG A 78 -10.89 38.78 16.73
C ARG A 78 -10.70 40.29 16.68
N LYS A 79 -11.74 41.00 16.23
CA LYS A 79 -11.96 42.39 16.65
C LYS A 79 -12.57 42.35 18.05
N GLU A 80 -12.05 43.27 18.87
CA GLU A 80 -12.43 43.58 20.26
C GLU A 80 -11.82 42.60 21.28
N THR A 81 -10.84 42.97 22.11
CA THR A 81 -10.73 44.17 22.96
C THR A 81 -9.35 44.21 23.63
N SER A 82 -8.97 45.40 24.11
CA SER A 82 -7.98 45.68 25.17
C SER A 82 -6.61 46.25 24.76
N GLY A 83 -6.59 47.57 24.57
CA GLY A 83 -5.75 48.47 25.37
C GLY A 83 -4.25 48.54 25.09
N GLU A 84 -3.81 49.60 24.41
CA GLU A 84 -2.64 50.35 24.87
C GLU A 84 -2.76 51.82 24.44
N VAL A 85 -2.78 52.70 25.44
CA VAL A 85 -2.71 54.16 25.33
C VAL A 85 -1.31 54.55 24.89
N PRO A 86 -1.16 55.57 24.03
CA PRO A 86 -0.09 56.52 24.30
C PRO A 86 -0.60 57.96 24.29
N GLU A 87 -0.54 58.51 25.50
CA GLU A 87 -0.15 59.87 25.82
C GLU A 87 0.85 60.47 24.81
N LYS A 88 0.56 61.66 24.30
CA LYS A 88 1.58 62.71 24.15
C LYS A 88 0.98 64.11 23.99
N ARG A 89 1.53 64.99 24.82
CA ARG A 89 1.30 66.44 24.94
C ARG A 89 1.53 67.21 23.66
#